data_AF-A0A9P6A434-F1
#
_entry.id   AF-A0A9P6A434-F1
#
_cell.length_a   1.000
_cell.length_b   1.000
_cell.length_c   1.000
_cell.angle_alpha   90.00
_cell.angle_beta   90.00
_cell.angle_gamma   90.00
#
_symmetry.space_group_name_H-M   'P 1'
#
loop_
_entity.id
_entity.type
_entity.pdbx_description
1 polymer ?
#
loop_
_entity_poly.entity_id
_entity_poly.type
_entity_poly.pdbx_seq_one_letter_code
_entity_poly.pdbx_strand_id
1 'polypeptide(L)'
;MAGKYDTDGIDVAFLNSTKVGEGIRSGKEVKRLFLDVRPFGHTPIGERLESLLLTYLARIEGAQRQGVLNTIKPVNYVIITDGEPTDDPESVILSAAQRLDRGNFPLTQVGIQLLQIGKDVAAAEYLKQLDDDLHKTHNIRDIVDTTPFQATKGEVTADLITKILIGGINRRVDRKGVAATVVS
;
A
#
# COMPACT_ATOMS: atom_id res chain seq x y z
N MET A 1 -8.86 14.46 5.90
CA MET A 1 -8.83 15.37 4.74
C MET A 1 -8.17 14.67 3.54
N ALA A 2 -8.76 13.60 3.01
CA ALA A 2 -8.18 12.82 1.90
C ALA A 2 -8.66 13.26 0.51
N GLY A 3 -9.88 13.81 0.40
CA GLY A 3 -10.50 14.18 -0.89
C GLY A 3 -9.97 15.45 -1.56
N LYS A 4 -8.88 16.06 -1.07
CA LYS A 4 -8.30 17.30 -1.65
C LYS A 4 -6.99 17.07 -2.42
N TYR A 5 -6.41 15.88 -2.37
CA TYR A 5 -5.09 15.60 -2.97
C TYR A 5 -5.10 14.57 -4.10
N ASP A 6 -6.26 13.99 -4.44
CA ASP A 6 -6.40 13.16 -5.63
C ASP A 6 -7.68 13.52 -6.40
N THR A 7 -7.52 14.04 -7.62
CA THR A 7 -8.64 14.35 -8.51
C THR A 7 -9.22 13.11 -9.17
N ASP A 8 -8.50 11.98 -9.14
CA ASP A 8 -8.80 10.83 -9.98
C ASP A 8 -9.62 9.77 -9.24
N GLY A 9 -9.65 9.83 -7.90
CA GLY A 9 -10.32 8.86 -7.03
C GLY A 9 -9.35 7.79 -6.55
N ILE A 10 -9.87 6.71 -5.96
CA ILE A 10 -9.08 5.54 -5.55
C ILE A 10 -9.49 4.31 -6.35
N ASP A 11 -8.53 3.44 -6.61
CA ASP A 11 -8.81 2.13 -7.16
C ASP A 11 -8.89 1.11 -6.02
N VAL A 12 -9.94 0.29 -6.03
CA VAL A 12 -10.16 -0.76 -5.04
C VAL A 12 -10.12 -2.12 -5.73
N ALA A 13 -9.17 -2.94 -5.30
CA ALA A 13 -9.01 -4.32 -5.72
C ALA A 13 -9.18 -5.26 -4.51
N PHE A 14 -9.68 -6.46 -4.77
CA PHE A 14 -9.76 -7.51 -3.75
C PHE A 14 -8.70 -8.58 -3.99
N LEU A 15 -8.27 -9.26 -2.92
CA LEU A 15 -7.34 -10.38 -3.00
C LEU A 15 -7.97 -11.58 -3.73
N ASN A 16 -9.21 -11.94 -3.36
CA ASN A 16 -9.88 -13.16 -3.82
C ASN A 16 -10.98 -12.91 -4.87
N SER A 17 -10.93 -11.78 -5.58
CA SER A 17 -11.93 -11.45 -6.60
C SER A 17 -11.33 -10.63 -7.73
N THR A 18 -11.76 -10.94 -8.95
CA THR A 18 -11.39 -10.18 -10.15
C THR A 18 -12.11 -8.85 -10.26
N LYS A 19 -13.10 -8.57 -9.40
CA LYS A 19 -13.77 -7.27 -9.37
C LYS A 19 -12.78 -6.17 -8.97
N VAL A 20 -12.83 -5.08 -9.70
CA VAL A 20 -12.08 -3.85 -9.44
C VAL A 20 -13.05 -2.69 -9.54
N GLY A 21 -12.94 -1.73 -8.61
CA GLY A 21 -13.60 -0.44 -8.74
C GLY A 21 -12.54 0.62 -8.98
N GLU A 22 -12.55 1.22 -10.16
CA GLU A 22 -11.58 2.24 -10.55
C GLU A 22 -12.15 3.65 -10.35
N GLY A 23 -11.30 4.60 -9.94
CA GLY A 23 -11.67 6.01 -9.81
C GLY A 23 -12.82 6.27 -8.81
N ILE A 24 -12.91 5.47 -7.75
CA ILE A 24 -13.93 5.59 -6.73
C ILE A 24 -13.75 6.91 -5.97
N ARG A 25 -14.82 7.70 -5.86
CA ARG A 25 -14.78 9.03 -5.21
C ARG A 25 -15.65 9.13 -3.97
N SER A 26 -16.46 8.12 -3.67
CA SER A 26 -17.38 8.14 -2.53
C SER A 26 -17.40 6.84 -1.74
N GLY A 27 -17.62 6.95 -0.42
CA GLY A 27 -17.80 5.77 0.44
C GLY A 27 -19.02 4.92 0.05
N LYS A 28 -20.00 5.50 -0.64
CA LYS A 28 -21.16 4.78 -1.18
C LYS A 28 -20.77 3.83 -2.31
N GLU A 29 -19.89 4.26 -3.22
CA GLU A 29 -19.33 3.43 -4.28
C GLU A 29 -18.49 2.29 -3.71
N VAL A 30 -17.63 2.57 -2.73
CA VAL A 30 -16.88 1.53 -1.99
C VAL A 30 -17.85 0.51 -1.39
N LYS A 31 -18.85 0.96 -0.63
CA LYS A 31 -19.83 0.06 -0.01
C LYS A 31 -20.56 -0.82 -1.04
N ARG A 32 -20.92 -0.25 -2.20
CA ARG A 32 -21.57 -1.01 -3.27
C ARG A 32 -20.65 -2.08 -3.84
N LEU A 33 -19.38 -1.75 -4.07
CA LEU A 33 -18.38 -2.70 -4.54
C LEU A 33 -18.19 -3.87 -3.55
N PHE A 34 -18.20 -3.60 -2.24
CA PHE A 34 -18.09 -4.63 -1.20
C PHE A 34 -19.33 -5.54 -1.11
N LEU A 35 -20.54 -5.03 -1.34
CA LEU A 35 -21.76 -5.87 -1.34
C LEU A 35 -21.77 -6.93 -2.44
N ASP A 36 -20.96 -6.69 -3.48
CA ASP A 36 -20.87 -7.48 -4.69
C ASP A 36 -19.76 -8.55 -4.63
N VAL A 37 -19.02 -8.63 -3.52
CA VAL A 37 -17.91 -9.58 -3.30
C VAL A 37 -18.15 -10.31 -1.98
N ARG A 38 -17.83 -11.61 -1.95
CA ARG A 38 -17.77 -12.37 -0.70
C ARG A 38 -16.32 -12.76 -0.42
N PRO A 39 -15.80 -12.48 0.80
CA PRO A 39 -14.51 -13.01 1.19
C PRO A 39 -14.57 -14.53 1.20
N PHE A 40 -13.59 -15.17 0.57
CA PHE A 40 -13.50 -16.62 0.51
C PHE A 40 -12.06 -17.05 0.24
N GLY A 41 -11.65 -18.17 0.83
CA GLY A 41 -10.40 -18.84 0.51
C GLY A 41 -9.19 -18.26 1.23
N HIS A 42 -8.10 -18.18 0.49
CA HIS A 42 -6.74 -17.87 0.94
C HIS A 42 -6.47 -16.36 1.02
N THR A 43 -5.25 -15.96 1.36
CA THR A 43 -4.83 -14.56 1.43
C THR A 43 -3.68 -14.33 0.43
N PRO A 44 -3.95 -14.35 -0.89
CA PRO A 44 -2.91 -14.27 -1.93
C PRO A 44 -2.44 -12.82 -2.12
N ILE A 45 -1.71 -12.28 -1.14
CA ILE A 45 -1.22 -10.90 -1.19
C ILE A 45 -0.14 -10.76 -2.25
N GLY A 46 0.79 -11.72 -2.34
CA GLY A 46 1.86 -11.71 -3.32
C GLY A 46 1.33 -11.68 -4.76
N GLU A 47 0.47 -12.64 -5.14
CA GLU A 47 -0.09 -12.73 -6.49
C GLU A 47 -0.84 -11.46 -6.89
N ARG A 48 -1.71 -10.96 -5.99
CA ARG A 48 -2.52 -9.78 -6.30
C ARG A 48 -1.66 -8.53 -6.41
N LEU A 49 -0.70 -8.36 -5.51
CA LEU A 49 0.23 -7.23 -5.50
C LEU A 49 1.14 -7.28 -6.73
N GLU A 50 1.63 -8.45 -7.13
CA GLU A 50 2.47 -8.64 -8.31
C GLU A 50 1.75 -8.16 -9.58
N SER A 51 0.51 -8.59 -9.80
CA SER A 51 -0.27 -8.17 -10.97
C SER A 51 -0.40 -6.65 -11.07
N LEU A 52 -0.65 -5.98 -9.95
CA LEU A 52 -0.78 -4.52 -9.89
C LEU A 52 0.57 -3.83 -10.09
N LEU A 53 1.63 -4.31 -9.45
CA LEU A 53 2.98 -3.77 -9.57
C LEU A 53 3.51 -3.92 -11.00
N LEU A 54 3.39 -5.10 -11.62
CA LEU A 54 3.88 -5.34 -12.98
C LEU A 54 3.20 -4.40 -13.99
N THR A 55 1.89 -4.20 -13.85
CA THR A 55 1.12 -3.27 -14.69
C THR A 55 1.67 -1.84 -14.58
N TYR A 56 1.89 -1.37 -13.35
CA TYR A 56 2.40 -0.03 -13.11
C TYR A 56 3.88 0.14 -13.51
N LEU A 57 4.73 -0.84 -13.21
CA LEU A 57 6.15 -0.86 -13.58
C LEU A 57 6.31 -0.79 -15.10
N ALA A 58 5.55 -1.57 -15.86
CA ALA A 58 5.56 -1.51 -17.32
C ALA A 58 5.19 -0.12 -17.85
N ARG A 59 4.22 0.55 -17.20
CA ARG A 59 3.79 1.91 -17.54
C ARG A 59 4.90 2.93 -17.30
N ILE A 60 5.55 2.93 -16.13
CA ILE A 60 6.64 3.89 -15.84
C ILE A 60 7.90 3.63 -16.68
N GLU A 61 8.23 2.36 -16.96
CA GLU A 61 9.35 1.99 -17.83
C GLU A 61 9.11 2.42 -19.29
N GLY A 62 7.86 2.31 -19.76
CA GLY A 62 7.45 2.86 -21.06
C GLY A 62 7.57 4.39 -21.11
N ALA A 63 7.02 5.08 -20.11
CA ALA A 63 7.07 6.54 -20.02
C ALA A 63 8.50 7.08 -19.88
N GLN A 64 9.38 6.39 -19.16
CA GLN A 64 10.78 6.76 -19.03
C GLN A 64 11.52 6.67 -20.36
N ARG A 65 11.31 5.58 -21.13
CA ARG A 65 11.88 5.45 -22.49
C ARG A 65 11.43 6.54 -23.45
N GLN A 66 10.22 7.06 -23.24
CA GLN A 66 9.64 8.15 -24.04
C GLN A 66 10.00 9.55 -23.50
N GLY A 67 10.70 9.65 -22.36
CA GLY A 67 11.05 10.94 -21.76
C GLY A 67 9.87 11.68 -21.10
N VAL A 68 8.78 10.98 -20.79
CA VAL A 68 7.53 11.56 -20.24
C VAL A 68 7.16 10.99 -18.86
N LEU A 69 8.15 10.49 -18.11
CA LEU A 69 7.94 9.88 -16.79
C LEU A 69 7.19 10.82 -15.82
N ASN A 70 7.42 12.13 -15.91
CA ASN A 70 6.74 13.16 -15.10
C ASN A 70 5.21 13.24 -15.32
N THR A 71 4.68 12.59 -16.36
CA THR A 71 3.24 12.50 -16.60
C THR A 71 2.58 11.36 -15.82
N ILE A 72 3.36 10.43 -15.27
CA ILE A 72 2.86 9.30 -14.49
C ILE A 72 2.92 9.66 -13.01
N LYS A 73 1.75 9.73 -12.37
CA LYS A 73 1.64 9.95 -10.93
C LYS A 73 2.29 8.78 -10.16
N PRO A 74 3.00 9.04 -9.06
CA PRO A 74 3.37 8.01 -8.09
C PRO A 74 2.16 7.20 -7.61
N VAL A 75 2.38 5.96 -7.20
CA VAL A 75 1.34 5.07 -6.67
C VAL A 75 1.66 4.66 -5.23
N ASN A 76 0.61 4.54 -4.42
CA ASN A 76 0.69 3.99 -3.07
C ASN A 76 -0.30 2.83 -2.93
N TYR A 77 0.21 1.61 -2.76
CA TYR A 77 -0.61 0.42 -2.56
C TYR A 77 -0.91 0.24 -1.08
N VAL A 78 -2.19 0.35 -0.70
CA VAL A 78 -2.63 0.09 0.68
C VAL A 78 -3.32 -1.28 0.73
N ILE A 79 -2.65 -2.25 1.34
CA ILE A 79 -3.18 -3.60 1.55
C ILE A 79 -3.82 -3.65 2.94
N ILE A 80 -5.11 -4.01 2.99
CA ILE A 80 -5.87 -4.18 4.23
C ILE A 80 -6.20 -5.66 4.36
N THR A 81 -5.73 -6.30 5.43
CA THR A 81 -5.93 -7.74 5.66
C THR A 81 -6.09 -8.07 7.14
N ASP A 82 -6.86 -9.08 7.48
CA ASP A 82 -6.92 -9.69 8.82
C ASP A 82 -6.18 -11.02 8.94
N GLY A 83 -5.69 -11.56 7.84
CA GLY A 83 -4.99 -12.85 7.79
C GLY A 83 -3.55 -12.74 7.29
N GLU A 84 -2.78 -13.78 7.62
CA GLU A 84 -1.43 -14.02 7.10
C GLU A 84 -1.48 -14.31 5.58
N PRO A 85 -0.51 -13.80 4.80
CA PRO A 85 -0.36 -14.19 3.40
C PRO A 85 -0.22 -15.70 3.25
N THR A 86 -0.87 -16.26 2.23
CA THR A 86 -0.78 -17.69 1.89
C THR A 86 0.24 -17.97 0.79
N ASP A 87 0.93 -16.92 0.33
CA ASP A 87 1.92 -16.90 -0.74
C ASP A 87 3.14 -16.07 -0.30
N ASP A 88 4.02 -15.70 -1.24
CA ASP A 88 5.27 -15.00 -0.97
C ASP A 88 5.26 -13.55 -1.46
N PRO A 89 4.69 -12.61 -0.68
CA PRO A 89 4.74 -11.18 -1.00
C PRO A 89 6.15 -10.58 -0.88
N GLU A 90 7.05 -11.16 -0.08
CA GLU A 90 8.41 -10.64 0.10
C GLU A 90 9.17 -10.66 -1.22
N SER A 91 9.18 -11.80 -1.92
CA SER A 91 9.83 -11.94 -3.22
C SER A 91 9.29 -10.97 -4.28
N VAL A 92 7.97 -10.74 -4.27
CA VAL A 92 7.30 -9.81 -5.18
C VAL A 92 7.76 -8.36 -4.93
N ILE A 93 7.78 -7.95 -3.66
CA ILE A 93 8.20 -6.61 -3.25
C ILE A 93 9.69 -6.42 -3.56
N LEU A 94 10.53 -7.40 -3.25
CA LEU A 94 11.97 -7.37 -3.53
C LEU A 94 12.25 -7.20 -5.03
N SER A 95 11.57 -7.97 -5.88
CA SER A 95 11.67 -7.87 -7.34
C SER A 95 11.29 -6.48 -7.84
N ALA A 96 10.20 -5.91 -7.34
CA ALA A 96 9.75 -4.57 -7.70
C ALA A 96 10.75 -3.49 -7.25
N ALA A 97 11.25 -3.57 -6.01
CA ALA A 97 12.26 -2.65 -5.49
C ALA A 97 13.54 -2.65 -6.34
N GLN A 98 14.04 -3.83 -6.70
CA GLN A 98 15.22 -3.99 -7.54
C GLN A 98 15.01 -3.43 -8.95
N ARG A 99 13.82 -3.60 -9.55
CA ARG A 99 13.50 -2.99 -10.85
C ARG A 99 13.47 -1.47 -10.76
N LEU A 100 12.89 -0.91 -9.70
CA LEU A 100 12.83 0.53 -9.47
C LEU A 100 14.23 1.13 -9.31
N ASP A 101 15.12 0.47 -8.57
CA ASP A 101 16.51 0.91 -8.40
C ASP A 101 17.31 0.79 -9.70
N ARG A 102 17.18 -0.32 -10.42
CA ARG A 102 17.85 -0.52 -11.72
C ARG A 102 17.42 0.52 -12.76
N GLY A 103 16.14 0.90 -12.76
CA GLY A 103 15.61 1.96 -13.62
C GLY A 103 15.91 3.37 -13.14
N ASN A 104 16.58 3.54 -11.98
CA ASN A 104 16.84 4.83 -11.34
C ASN A 104 15.57 5.69 -11.19
N PHE A 105 14.45 5.05 -10.85
CA PHE A 105 13.19 5.75 -10.62
C PHE A 105 13.21 6.55 -9.31
N PRO A 106 12.40 7.61 -9.17
CA PRO A 106 12.29 8.34 -7.91
C PRO A 106 11.96 7.40 -6.73
N LEU A 107 12.55 7.65 -5.56
CA LEU A 107 12.28 6.86 -4.34
C LEU A 107 10.80 6.86 -3.94
N THR A 108 10.10 7.95 -4.26
CA THR A 108 8.68 8.13 -3.97
C THR A 108 7.76 7.60 -5.07
N GLN A 109 8.27 6.94 -6.12
CA GLN A 109 7.44 6.52 -7.27
C GLN A 109 6.45 5.40 -6.91
N VAL A 110 6.80 4.55 -5.95
CA VAL A 110 6.00 3.44 -5.43
C VAL A 110 6.13 3.43 -3.90
N GLY A 111 4.99 3.36 -3.22
CA GLY A 111 4.87 3.02 -1.81
C GLY A 111 3.94 1.81 -1.63
N ILE A 112 4.20 1.01 -0.60
CA ILE A 112 3.40 -0.15 -0.21
C ILE A 112 3.14 -0.04 1.29
N GLN A 113 1.89 -0.23 1.69
CA GLN A 113 1.46 -0.08 3.07
C GLN A 113 0.59 -1.24 3.50
N LEU A 114 1.00 -1.90 4.58
CA LEU A 114 0.29 -3.03 5.14
C LEU A 114 -0.49 -2.56 6.37
N LEU A 115 -1.81 -2.65 6.27
CA LEU A 115 -2.74 -2.38 7.36
C LEU A 115 -3.36 -3.70 7.84
N GLN A 116 -2.82 -4.23 8.93
CA GLN A 116 -3.41 -5.39 9.60
C GLN A 116 -4.65 -4.95 10.36
N ILE A 117 -5.81 -5.55 10.07
CA ILE A 117 -7.06 -5.38 10.83
C ILE A 117 -7.42 -6.67 11.58
N GLY A 118 -8.25 -6.59 12.62
CA GLY A 118 -8.61 -7.78 13.40
C GLY A 118 -7.60 -8.14 14.49
N LYS A 119 -7.60 -9.40 14.95
CA LYS A 119 -6.87 -9.84 16.16
C LYS A 119 -5.96 -11.05 15.92
N ASP A 120 -5.74 -11.43 14.66
CA ASP A 120 -4.83 -12.52 14.34
C ASP A 120 -3.38 -12.12 14.67
N VAL A 121 -2.81 -12.83 15.64
CA VAL A 121 -1.44 -12.58 16.13
C VAL A 121 -0.42 -13.04 15.09
N ALA A 122 -0.65 -14.16 14.41
CA ALA A 122 0.27 -14.68 13.40
C ALA A 122 0.33 -13.73 12.20
N ALA A 123 -0.82 -13.22 11.76
CA ALA A 123 -0.86 -12.19 10.72
C ALA A 123 -0.09 -10.92 11.13
N ALA A 124 -0.27 -10.46 12.37
CA ALA A 124 0.43 -9.28 12.87
C ALA A 124 1.96 -9.48 12.97
N GLU A 125 2.40 -10.65 13.42
CA GLU A 125 3.82 -11.02 13.50
C GLU A 125 4.44 -11.12 12.11
N TYR A 126 3.78 -11.80 11.18
CA TYR A 126 4.23 -11.93 9.80
C TYR A 126 4.41 -10.56 9.12
N LEU A 127 3.38 -9.71 9.18
CA LEU A 127 3.41 -8.41 8.50
C LEU A 127 4.49 -7.49 9.08
N LYS A 128 4.72 -7.56 10.39
CA LYS A 128 5.82 -6.84 11.04
C LYS A 128 7.18 -7.38 10.61
N GLN A 129 7.32 -8.70 10.52
CA GLN A 129 8.55 -9.33 10.07
C GLN A 129 8.86 -8.96 8.62
N LEU A 130 7.85 -8.96 7.74
CA LEU A 130 7.99 -8.55 6.35
C LEU A 130 8.58 -7.14 6.23
N ASP A 131 8.11 -6.18 7.03
CA ASP A 131 8.65 -4.81 7.08
C ASP A 131 10.10 -4.76 7.55
N ASP A 132 10.40 -5.45 8.65
CA ASP A 132 11.72 -5.50 9.27
C ASP A 132 12.77 -6.17 8.34
N ASP A 133 12.42 -7.31 7.73
CA ASP A 133 13.31 -8.12 6.91
C ASP A 133 13.62 -7.43 5.57
N LEU A 134 12.63 -6.77 4.97
CA LEU A 134 12.84 -5.99 3.75
C LEU A 134 13.85 -4.86 3.94
N HIS A 135 13.83 -4.17 5.09
CA HIS A 135 14.77 -3.09 5.38
C HIS A 135 16.13 -3.59 5.86
N LYS A 136 16.19 -4.69 6.63
CA LYS A 136 17.42 -5.16 7.29
C LYS A 136 18.24 -6.12 6.45
N THR A 137 17.58 -6.99 5.70
CA THR A 137 18.23 -8.13 5.04
C THR A 137 18.58 -7.82 3.59
N HIS A 138 17.77 -7.00 2.94
CA HIS A 138 17.91 -6.68 1.53
C HIS A 138 18.37 -5.22 1.40
N ASN A 139 19.52 -4.98 0.77
CA ASN A 139 20.02 -3.63 0.50
C ASN A 139 19.24 -2.98 -0.66
N ILE A 140 17.92 -2.88 -0.49
CA ILE A 140 16.98 -2.29 -1.43
C ILE A 140 16.51 -0.93 -0.92
N ARG A 141 15.94 -0.14 -1.82
CA ARG A 141 15.13 0.99 -1.39
C ARG A 141 14.05 0.54 -0.40
N ASP A 142 13.96 1.26 0.69
CA ASP A 142 12.76 1.26 1.54
C ASP A 142 11.55 1.61 0.64
N ILE A 143 10.52 0.77 0.60
CA ILE A 143 9.26 1.01 -0.14
C ILE A 143 8.02 0.50 0.61
N VAL A 144 8.22 -0.16 1.76
CA VAL A 144 7.17 -0.78 2.56
C VAL A 144 7.11 -0.09 3.91
N ASP A 145 5.89 0.13 4.42
CA ASP A 145 5.63 0.49 5.81
C ASP A 145 4.48 -0.37 6.34
N THR A 146 4.61 -0.89 7.56
CA THR A 146 3.55 -1.68 8.21
C THR A 146 2.97 -0.93 9.40
N THR A 147 1.64 -0.77 9.40
CA THR A 147 0.90 -0.19 10.51
C THR A 147 -0.10 -1.20 11.06
N PRO A 148 0.12 -1.78 12.24
CA PRO A 148 -0.85 -2.68 12.87
C PRO A 148 -2.06 -1.88 13.39
N PHE A 149 -3.28 -2.29 13.03
CA PHE A 149 -4.50 -1.78 13.65
C PHE A 149 -4.91 -2.66 14.82
N GLN A 150 -4.48 -2.29 16.02
CA GLN A 150 -4.95 -2.91 17.25
C GLN A 150 -6.38 -2.43 17.57
N ALA A 151 -7.37 -3.27 17.27
CA ALA A 151 -8.78 -3.03 17.64
C ALA A 151 -9.00 -2.85 19.16
N THR A 152 -8.03 -3.20 20.00
CA THR A 152 -8.03 -2.93 21.45
C THR A 152 -7.82 -1.46 21.81
N LYS A 153 -7.40 -0.60 20.86
CA LYS A 153 -7.19 0.85 21.06
C LYS A 153 -8.31 1.75 20.51
N GLY A 154 -9.40 1.19 20.00
CA GLY A 154 -10.59 1.94 19.56
C GLY A 154 -10.82 1.96 18.04
N GLU A 155 -11.69 2.86 17.60
CA GLU A 155 -12.10 3.06 16.20
C GLU A 155 -10.92 3.47 15.29
N VAL A 156 -11.09 3.28 13.97
CA VAL A 156 -10.16 3.79 12.95
C VAL A 156 -10.12 5.32 13.06
N THR A 157 -9.04 5.87 13.63
CA THR A 157 -8.90 7.31 13.85
C THR A 157 -8.47 8.04 12.58
N ALA A 158 -8.77 9.34 12.52
CA ALA A 158 -8.29 10.21 11.44
C ALA A 158 -6.76 10.24 11.35
N ASP A 159 -6.06 10.12 12.49
CA ASP A 159 -4.60 10.08 12.55
C ASP A 159 -4.04 8.78 11.97
N LEU A 160 -4.71 7.65 12.22
CA LEU A 160 -4.34 6.37 11.61
C LEU A 160 -4.50 6.42 10.08
N ILE A 161 -5.65 6.92 9.61
CA ILE A 161 -5.89 7.13 8.17
C ILE A 161 -4.85 8.09 7.59
N THR A 162 -4.48 9.14 8.32
CA THR A 162 -3.49 10.12 7.87
C THR A 162 -2.10 9.50 7.81
N LYS A 163 -1.69 8.69 8.81
CA LYS A 163 -0.43 7.94 8.77
C LYS A 163 -0.39 7.03 7.56
N ILE A 164 -1.46 6.27 7.31
CA ILE A 164 -1.58 5.43 6.12
C ILE A 164 -1.44 6.30 4.88
N LEU A 165 -2.26 7.33 4.67
CA LEU A 165 -2.20 8.10 3.43
C LEU A 165 -0.89 8.89 3.22
N ILE A 166 -0.18 9.28 4.28
CA ILE A 166 1.03 10.11 4.20
C ILE A 166 2.32 9.29 4.25
N GLY A 167 2.37 8.19 5.01
CA GLY A 167 3.58 7.39 5.24
C GLY A 167 4.23 6.92 3.94
N GLY A 168 3.42 6.46 2.99
CA GLY A 168 3.89 5.96 1.69
C GLY A 168 4.39 7.06 0.74
N ILE A 169 3.99 8.32 0.95
CA ILE A 169 4.24 9.43 0.01
C ILE A 169 5.26 10.44 0.55
N ASN A 170 5.32 10.67 1.87
CA ASN A 170 6.19 11.67 2.48
C ASN A 170 6.91 11.15 3.74
N ARG A 171 7.98 10.40 3.50
CA ARG A 171 8.80 9.76 4.54
C ARG A 171 9.53 10.72 5.48
N ARG A 172 9.65 12.01 5.13
CA ARG A 172 10.18 13.04 6.04
C ARG A 172 9.23 13.35 7.19
N VAL A 173 7.93 13.18 6.97
CA VAL A 173 6.90 13.34 8.01
C VAL A 173 6.88 12.11 8.92
N ASP A 174 7.14 10.93 8.38
CA ASP A 174 7.15 9.69 9.16
C ASP A 174 8.39 9.56 10.09
N ARG A 175 9.58 9.97 9.64
CA ARG A 175 10.79 10.00 10.49
C ARG A 175 10.73 10.99 11.66
N LYS A 176 9.88 12.01 11.57
CA LYS A 176 9.61 12.94 12.67
C LYS A 176 8.23 12.59 13.21
N GLY A 177 8.15 11.54 14.02
CA GLY A 177 6.91 11.13 14.67
C GLY A 177 6.11 12.35 15.10
N VAL A 178 4.83 12.38 14.71
CA VAL A 178 3.90 13.52 14.77
C VAL A 178 4.06 14.32 16.06
N ALA A 179 5.00 15.26 16.06
CA ALA A 179 5.07 16.38 16.97
C ALA A 179 4.34 17.52 16.29
N ALA A 180 3.05 17.33 16.03
CA ALA A 180 2.15 18.44 15.76
C ALA A 180 1.77 19.01 17.12
N THR A 181 2.57 19.97 17.58
CA THR A 181 2.20 20.88 18.66
C THR A 181 0.81 21.45 18.33
N VAL A 182 -0.17 21.09 19.15
CA VAL A 182 -1.44 21.82 19.22
C VAL A 182 -1.09 23.22 19.72
N VAL A 183 -1.07 24.19 18.81
CA VAL A 183 -1.10 25.59 19.21
C VAL A 183 -2.58 25.97 19.20
N SER A 184 -3.09 26.16 20.41
CA SER A 184 -4.38 26.78 20.75
C SER A 184 -4.51 28.18 20.17
#